data_AF-A0A108V390-F1
#
_entry.id   AF-A0A108V390-F1
#
_cell.length_a   1.000
_cell.length_b   1.000
_cell.length_c   1.000
_cell.angle_alpha   90.00
_cell.angle_beta   90.00
_cell.angle_gamma   90.00
#
_symmetry.space_group_name_H-M   'P 1'
#
loop_
_entity.id
_entity.type
_entity.pdbx_description
1 polymer ?
#
loop_
_entity_poly.entity_id
_entity_poly.type
_entity_poly.pdbx_seq_one_letter_code
_entity_poly.pdbx_strand_id
1 'polypeptide(L)'
;MSLSASQRIIHRLAPWALPVLLLAVWQLSVSAGWLSTRILPAPSAVIEAGINLVASGEIWTHLAISGWRAGIGFAIGGGIGLALGFITGLSKWGERLLDSSVQMIRNVPHLALIPLVILWFGIDETAKIFLVALGTLFPIYLNTYHGIRNIDPALVEMSRSYGLSGFSLFRHVILPGAMPSILVGVRFALGFMWLTLIVAETISASSGIGYLAMNAREFLQTDIVVLAIVLYAVLGKLADLAARGLERVCLRWHPAYQVSKGGAA
;
A
#
# COMPACT_ATOMS: atom_id res chain seq x y z
N MET A 1 2.59 -40.81 1.66
CA MET A 1 3.74 -40.83 0.73
C MET A 1 4.62 -39.61 1.01
N SER A 2 5.72 -39.80 1.73
CA SER A 2 6.68 -38.73 2.02
C SER A 2 7.43 -38.37 0.73
N LEU A 3 7.23 -37.16 0.22
CA LEU A 3 7.99 -36.65 -0.94
C LEU A 3 9.50 -36.75 -0.66
N SER A 4 10.24 -37.30 -1.62
CA SER A 4 11.71 -37.40 -1.54
C SER A 4 12.32 -36.00 -1.39
N ALA A 5 13.50 -35.88 -0.79
CA ALA A 5 14.15 -34.59 -0.58
C ALA A 5 14.29 -33.79 -1.90
N SER A 6 14.51 -34.48 -3.02
CA SER A 6 14.56 -33.90 -4.37
C SER A 6 13.23 -33.30 -4.82
N GLN A 7 12.10 -33.99 -4.59
CA GLN A 7 10.76 -33.48 -4.94
C GLN A 7 10.36 -32.24 -4.12
N ARG A 8 10.79 -32.16 -2.85
CA ARG A 8 10.57 -30.97 -2.01
C ARG A 8 11.36 -29.75 -2.49
N ILE A 9 12.58 -29.96 -3.00
CA ILE A 9 13.41 -28.88 -3.56
C ILE A 9 12.80 -28.39 -4.88
N ILE A 10 12.37 -29.30 -5.77
CA ILE A 10 11.73 -28.96 -7.05
C ILE A 10 10.44 -28.16 -6.82
N HIS A 11 9.58 -28.57 -5.87
CA HIS A 11 8.36 -27.80 -5.56
C HIS A 11 8.62 -26.41 -4.96
N ARG A 12 9.73 -26.23 -4.22
CA ARG A 12 10.13 -24.91 -3.70
C ARG A 12 10.78 -24.01 -4.74
N LEU A 13 11.46 -24.59 -5.74
CA LEU A 13 12.17 -23.86 -6.79
C LEU A 13 11.31 -23.61 -8.05
N ALA A 14 10.30 -24.43 -8.31
CA ALA A 14 9.40 -24.29 -9.46
C ALA A 14 8.79 -22.88 -9.62
N PRO A 15 8.37 -22.17 -8.55
CA PRO A 15 7.85 -20.80 -8.68
C PRO A 15 8.92 -19.77 -9.11
N TRP A 16 10.20 -20.07 -8.88
CA TRP A 16 11.33 -19.17 -9.19
C TRP A 16 11.90 -19.40 -10.59
N ALA A 17 11.60 -20.54 -11.22
CA ALA A 17 12.09 -20.87 -12.55
C ALA A 17 11.66 -19.84 -13.61
N LEU A 18 10.39 -19.43 -13.59
CA LEU A 18 9.87 -18.46 -14.56
C LEU A 18 10.46 -17.04 -14.39
N PRO A 19 10.50 -16.42 -13.17
CA PRO A 19 11.17 -15.15 -12.96
C PRO A 19 12.66 -15.16 -13.33
N VAL A 20 13.38 -16.22 -12.97
CA VAL A 20 14.82 -16.33 -13.27
C VAL A 20 15.05 -16.47 -14.76
N LEU A 21 14.24 -17.28 -15.47
CA LEU A 21 14.30 -17.40 -16.92
C LEU A 21 14.07 -16.05 -17.60
N LEU A 22 13.05 -15.29 -17.16
CA LEU A 22 12.76 -13.96 -17.70
C LEU A 22 13.93 -12.99 -17.51
N LEU A 23 14.53 -12.97 -16.31
CA LEU A 23 15.72 -12.14 -16.03
C LEU A 23 16.92 -12.55 -16.88
N ALA A 24 17.14 -13.86 -17.06
CA ALA A 24 18.24 -14.37 -17.87
C ALA A 24 18.06 -14.01 -19.36
N VAL A 25 16.86 -14.21 -19.90
CA VAL A 25 16.53 -13.83 -21.29
C VAL A 25 16.68 -12.32 -21.48
N TRP A 26 16.24 -11.51 -20.51
CA TRP A 26 16.40 -10.06 -20.57
C TRP A 26 17.88 -9.65 -20.56
N GLN A 27 18.68 -10.14 -19.61
CA GLN A 27 20.13 -9.86 -19.55
C GLN A 27 20.83 -10.27 -20.84
N LEU A 28 20.52 -11.46 -21.38
CA LEU A 28 21.09 -11.96 -22.63
C LEU A 28 20.67 -11.10 -23.83
N SER A 29 19.41 -10.66 -23.89
CA SER A 29 18.92 -9.82 -25.00
C SER A 29 19.59 -8.45 -25.02
N VAL A 30 19.89 -7.87 -23.86
CA VAL A 30 20.62 -6.58 -23.78
C VAL A 30 22.11 -6.78 -24.07
N SER A 31 22.74 -7.80 -23.48
CA SER A 31 24.18 -8.06 -23.68
C SER A 31 24.53 -8.53 -25.11
N ALA A 32 23.61 -9.22 -25.79
CA ALA A 32 23.73 -9.59 -27.20
C ALA A 32 23.44 -8.43 -28.17
N GLY A 33 23.06 -7.25 -27.67
CA GLY A 33 22.76 -6.07 -28.48
C GLY A 33 21.43 -6.10 -29.22
N TRP A 34 20.56 -7.09 -28.93
CA TRP A 34 19.20 -7.17 -29.50
C TRP A 34 18.29 -6.07 -28.95
N LEU A 35 18.57 -5.59 -27.74
CA LEU A 35 17.89 -4.48 -27.10
C LEU A 35 18.87 -3.33 -26.85
N SER A 36 18.46 -2.12 -27.23
CA SER A 36 19.24 -0.92 -26.92
C SER A 36 19.24 -0.65 -25.41
N THR A 37 20.42 -0.48 -24.83
CA THR A 37 20.61 -0.07 -23.43
C THR A 37 19.95 1.28 -23.12
N ARG A 38 19.74 2.12 -24.15
CA ARG A 38 19.02 3.40 -24.03
C ARG A 38 17.51 3.22 -23.82
N ILE A 39 16.95 2.06 -24.19
CA ILE A 39 15.52 1.76 -24.01
C ILE A 39 15.32 0.92 -22.75
N LEU A 40 16.13 -0.13 -22.59
CA LEU A 40 16.02 -1.04 -21.47
C LEU A 40 17.43 -1.40 -20.95
N PRO A 41 17.79 -0.95 -19.74
CA PRO A 41 19.09 -1.23 -19.17
C PRO A 41 19.21 -2.72 -18.84
N ALA A 42 20.43 -3.24 -18.83
CA ALA A 42 20.68 -4.58 -18.33
C ALA A 42 20.39 -4.61 -16.80
N PRO A 43 19.79 -5.68 -16.26
CA PRO A 43 19.61 -5.84 -14.82
C PRO A 43 20.89 -5.58 -14.00
N SER A 44 22.06 -5.95 -14.52
CA SER A 44 23.36 -5.66 -13.89
C SER A 44 23.65 -4.16 -13.74
N ALA A 45 23.30 -3.34 -14.74
CA ALA A 45 23.50 -1.90 -14.72
C ALA A 45 22.60 -1.22 -13.67
N VAL A 46 21.37 -1.73 -13.49
CA VAL A 46 20.45 -1.24 -12.44
C VAL A 46 21.03 -1.49 -11.05
N ILE A 47 21.65 -2.65 -10.82
CA ILE A 47 22.30 -3.00 -9.56
C ILE A 47 23.51 -2.09 -9.31
N GLU A 48 24.35 -1.88 -10.33
CA GLU A 48 25.53 -1.01 -10.24
C GLU A 48 25.13 0.44 -9.95
N ALA A 49 24.12 0.98 -10.64
CA ALA A 49 23.55 2.29 -10.36
C ALA A 49 23.06 2.38 -8.90
N GLY A 50 22.40 1.33 -8.40
CA GLY A 50 21.98 1.23 -7.00
C GLY A 50 23.13 1.27 -6.01
N ILE A 51 24.22 0.55 -6.28
CA ILE A 51 25.43 0.56 -5.43
C ILE A 51 26.05 1.96 -5.41
N ASN A 52 26.16 2.61 -6.57
CA ASN A 52 26.72 3.97 -6.68
C ASN A 52 25.87 5.00 -5.91
N LEU A 53 24.55 4.93 -6.02
CA LEU A 53 23.60 5.78 -5.30
C LEU A 53 23.59 5.54 -3.78
N VAL A 54 23.83 4.29 -3.35
CA VAL A 54 24.02 3.96 -1.93
C VAL A 54 25.35 4.50 -1.42
N ALA A 55 26.43 4.38 -2.20
CA ALA A 55 27.76 4.87 -1.84
C ALA A 55 27.81 6.40 -1.77
N SER A 56 27.09 7.10 -2.66
CA SER A 56 26.98 8.57 -2.62
C SER A 56 26.11 9.09 -1.47
N GLY A 57 25.24 8.23 -0.93
CA GLY A 57 24.30 8.56 0.15
C GLY A 57 23.03 9.27 -0.30
N GLU A 58 22.95 9.68 -1.57
CA GLU A 58 21.82 10.43 -2.14
C GLU A 58 20.51 9.65 -2.08
N ILE A 59 20.57 8.32 -2.26
CA ILE A 59 19.41 7.43 -2.21
C ILE A 59 18.66 7.52 -0.88
N TRP A 60 19.38 7.69 0.23
CA TRP A 60 18.78 7.71 1.57
C TRP A 60 17.97 8.97 1.79
N THR A 61 18.43 10.10 1.25
CA THR A 61 17.71 11.38 1.30
C THR A 61 16.38 11.27 0.56
N HIS A 62 16.40 10.74 -0.67
CA HIS A 62 15.17 10.55 -1.45
C HIS A 62 14.23 9.54 -0.81
N LEU A 63 14.76 8.43 -0.29
CA LEU A 63 13.98 7.40 0.40
C LEU A 63 13.31 7.95 1.67
N ALA A 64 14.05 8.73 2.47
CA ALA A 64 13.54 9.31 3.71
C ALA A 64 12.43 10.34 3.43
N ILE A 65 12.63 11.23 2.45
CA ILE A 65 11.64 12.24 2.08
C ILE A 65 10.36 11.60 1.54
N SER A 66 10.49 10.63 0.62
CA SER A 66 9.33 9.89 0.12
C SER A 66 8.63 9.10 1.22
N GLY A 67 9.38 8.44 2.11
CA GLY A 67 8.84 7.73 3.26
C GLY A 67 8.08 8.65 4.23
N TRP A 68 8.61 9.84 4.49
CA TRP A 68 7.99 10.86 5.34
C TRP A 68 6.66 11.35 4.75
N ARG A 69 6.65 11.74 3.47
CA ARG A 69 5.44 12.17 2.75
C ARG A 69 4.37 11.09 2.76
N ALA A 70 4.77 9.86 2.45
CA ALA A 70 3.89 8.69 2.47
C ALA A 70 3.29 8.48 3.86
N GLY A 71 4.12 8.48 4.90
CA GLY A 71 3.73 8.26 6.28
C GLY A 71 2.73 9.31 6.79
N ILE A 72 3.01 10.61 6.58
CA ILE A 72 2.07 11.67 6.98
C ILE A 72 0.78 11.59 6.19
N GLY A 73 0.87 11.47 4.87
CA GLY A 73 -0.31 11.41 4.01
C GLY A 73 -1.23 10.25 4.42
N PHE A 74 -0.64 9.08 4.71
CA PHE A 74 -1.37 7.94 5.24
C PHE A 74 -1.96 8.17 6.63
N ALA A 75 -1.22 8.80 7.55
CA ALA A 75 -1.72 9.11 8.88
C ALA A 75 -2.93 10.06 8.84
N ILE A 76 -2.86 11.11 8.02
CA ILE A 76 -3.95 12.08 7.84
C ILE A 76 -5.14 11.42 7.13
N GLY A 77 -4.91 10.87 5.93
CA GLY A 77 -5.95 10.27 5.11
C GLY A 77 -6.60 9.07 5.76
N GLY A 78 -5.79 8.18 6.33
CA GLY A 78 -6.27 7.03 7.09
C GLY A 78 -6.97 7.42 8.38
N GLY A 79 -6.49 8.43 9.11
CA GLY A 79 -7.18 8.95 10.30
C GLY A 79 -8.56 9.50 9.97
N ILE A 80 -8.66 10.34 8.93
CA ILE A 80 -9.94 10.89 8.45
C ILE A 80 -10.86 9.76 7.94
N GLY A 81 -10.31 8.82 7.16
CA GLY A 81 -11.06 7.68 6.63
C GLY A 81 -11.63 6.79 7.74
N LEU A 82 -10.84 6.49 8.77
CA LEU A 82 -11.29 5.75 9.95
C LEU A 82 -12.41 6.50 10.68
N ALA A 83 -12.20 7.79 10.97
CA ALA A 83 -13.17 8.61 11.68
C ALA A 83 -14.51 8.68 10.93
N LEU A 84 -14.48 8.97 9.63
CA LEU A 84 -15.67 8.98 8.78
C LEU A 84 -16.34 7.60 8.72
N GLY A 85 -15.55 6.53 8.60
CA GLY A 85 -16.06 5.16 8.53
C GLY A 85 -16.76 4.73 9.82
N PHE A 86 -16.24 5.14 10.97
CA PHE A 86 -16.94 4.94 12.25
C PHE A 86 -18.20 5.77 12.37
N ILE A 87 -18.17 7.05 11.96
CA ILE A 87 -19.35 7.93 12.01
C ILE A 87 -20.48 7.36 11.15
N THR A 88 -20.21 6.97 9.90
CA THR A 88 -21.24 6.42 9.00
C THR A 88 -21.63 4.98 9.34
N GLY A 89 -20.68 4.18 9.82
CA GLY A 89 -20.93 2.79 10.21
C GLY A 89 -21.83 2.68 11.44
N LEU A 90 -21.58 3.50 12.46
CA LEU A 90 -22.29 3.46 13.74
C LEU A 90 -23.60 4.29 13.76
N SER A 91 -23.69 5.37 12.97
CA SER A 91 -24.84 6.28 12.98
C SER A 91 -25.66 6.21 11.70
N LYS A 92 -26.96 5.93 11.83
CA LYS A 92 -27.94 6.01 10.71
C LYS A 92 -28.03 7.43 10.13
N TRP A 93 -27.85 8.45 10.96
CA TRP A 93 -27.83 9.85 10.49
C TRP A 93 -26.52 10.16 9.75
N GLY A 94 -25.39 9.69 10.28
CA GLY A 94 -24.09 9.83 9.64
C GLY A 94 -24.08 9.18 8.25
N GLU A 95 -24.61 7.96 8.14
CA GLU A 95 -24.80 7.26 6.87
C GLU A 95 -25.62 8.09 5.87
N ARG A 96 -26.83 8.53 6.24
CA ARG A 96 -27.70 9.30 5.33
C ARG A 96 -27.09 10.61 4.83
N LEU A 97 -26.32 11.30 5.69
CA LEU A 97 -25.77 12.61 5.36
C LEU A 97 -24.42 12.53 4.62
N LEU A 98 -23.54 11.62 5.05
CA LEU A 98 -22.15 11.58 4.61
C LEU A 98 -21.89 10.51 3.55
N ASP A 99 -22.57 9.36 3.56
CA ASP A 99 -22.23 8.24 2.68
C ASP A 99 -22.36 8.63 1.20
N SER A 100 -23.50 9.22 0.82
CA SER A 100 -23.71 9.72 -0.54
C SER A 100 -22.63 10.73 -0.96
N SER A 101 -22.33 11.70 -0.10
CA SER A 101 -21.31 12.74 -0.36
C SER A 101 -19.91 12.13 -0.53
N VAL A 102 -19.51 11.20 0.33
CA VAL A 102 -18.20 10.55 0.26
C VAL A 102 -18.10 9.66 -0.97
N GLN A 103 -19.17 8.94 -1.32
CA GLN A 103 -19.20 8.14 -2.55
C GLN A 103 -19.12 8.99 -3.82
N MET A 104 -19.76 10.16 -3.84
CA MET A 104 -19.63 11.10 -4.96
C MET A 104 -18.18 11.59 -5.12
N ILE A 105 -17.52 11.98 -4.04
CA ILE A 105 -16.13 12.45 -4.08
C ILE A 105 -15.21 11.30 -4.52
N ARG A 106 -15.44 10.08 -4.04
CA ARG A 106 -14.66 8.88 -4.42
C ARG A 106 -14.67 8.63 -5.93
N ASN A 107 -15.78 8.92 -6.61
CA ASN A 107 -15.90 8.69 -8.06
C ASN A 107 -15.02 9.65 -8.87
N VAL A 108 -14.58 10.75 -8.28
CA VAL A 108 -13.62 11.65 -8.90
C VAL A 108 -12.23 10.99 -8.84
N PRO A 109 -11.55 10.77 -9.98
CA PRO A 109 -10.19 10.23 -9.97
C PRO A 109 -9.29 11.22 -9.23
N HIS A 110 -8.78 10.87 -8.05
CA HIS A 110 -8.00 11.81 -7.24
C HIS A 110 -6.70 12.24 -7.94
N LEU A 111 -6.16 11.39 -8.84
CA LEU A 111 -5.02 11.73 -9.70
C LEU A 111 -5.37 12.81 -10.75
N ALA A 112 -6.63 12.94 -11.15
CA ALA A 112 -7.06 14.02 -12.05
C ALA A 112 -7.11 15.38 -11.34
N LEU A 113 -7.10 15.40 -10.00
CA LEU A 113 -7.09 16.63 -9.21
C LEU A 113 -5.70 17.27 -9.09
N ILE A 114 -4.64 16.62 -9.57
CA ILE A 114 -3.26 17.11 -9.42
C ILE A 114 -3.09 18.57 -9.87
N PRO A 115 -3.56 19.00 -11.07
CA PRO A 115 -3.39 20.39 -11.49
C PRO A 115 -4.09 21.38 -10.55
N LEU A 116 -5.26 21.01 -10.04
CA LEU A 116 -6.03 21.85 -9.11
C LEU A 116 -5.35 21.93 -7.74
N VAL A 117 -4.81 20.81 -7.25
CA VAL A 117 -4.06 20.76 -5.99
C VAL A 117 -2.79 21.61 -6.09
N ILE A 118 -2.09 21.59 -7.22
CA ILE A 118 -0.93 22.46 -7.47
C ILE A 118 -1.36 23.94 -7.51
N LEU A 119 -2.51 24.25 -8.12
CA LEU A 119 -3.03 25.61 -8.14
C LEU A 119 -3.36 26.13 -6.72
N TRP A 120 -3.92 25.27 -5.87
CA TRP A 120 -4.33 25.65 -4.51
C TRP A 120 -3.17 25.71 -3.52
N PHE A 121 -2.29 24.72 -3.55
CA PHE A 121 -1.25 24.51 -2.54
C PHE A 121 0.16 24.78 -3.07
N GLY A 122 0.30 25.12 -4.34
CA GLY A 122 1.60 25.25 -5.00
C GLY A 122 2.29 23.91 -5.23
N ILE A 123 3.61 23.99 -5.45
CA ILE A 123 4.48 22.83 -5.67
C ILE A 123 5.13 22.29 -4.38
N ASP A 124 4.68 22.82 -3.24
CA ASP A 124 5.19 22.51 -1.92
C ASP A 124 4.80 21.11 -1.45
N GLU A 125 5.35 20.71 -0.31
CA GLU A 125 5.12 19.41 0.33
C GLU A 125 3.63 19.12 0.59
N THR A 126 2.86 20.17 0.88
CA THR A 126 1.41 20.09 1.16
C THR A 126 0.64 19.44 0.02
N ALA A 127 0.95 19.77 -1.24
CA ALA A 127 0.25 19.22 -2.40
C ALA A 127 0.41 17.69 -2.51
N LYS A 128 1.64 17.21 -2.32
CA LYS A 128 1.99 15.78 -2.33
C LYS A 128 1.30 15.03 -1.19
N ILE A 129 1.37 15.58 0.03
CA ILE A 129 0.74 14.99 1.22
C ILE A 129 -0.78 14.93 1.06
N PHE A 130 -1.40 15.98 0.53
CA PHE A 130 -2.84 16.05 0.29
C PHE A 130 -3.32 14.95 -0.67
N LEU A 131 -2.62 14.76 -1.79
CA LEU A 131 -2.95 13.72 -2.77
C LEU A 131 -2.86 12.32 -2.14
N VAL A 132 -1.79 12.05 -1.39
CA VAL A 132 -1.63 10.77 -0.67
C VAL A 132 -2.72 10.57 0.37
N ALA A 133 -3.07 11.62 1.13
CA ALA A 133 -4.16 11.56 2.09
C ALA A 133 -5.50 11.24 1.41
N LEU A 134 -5.79 11.87 0.28
CA LEU A 134 -7.01 11.63 -0.48
C LEU A 134 -7.06 10.18 -1.03
N GLY A 135 -5.94 9.67 -1.57
CA GLY A 135 -5.85 8.31 -2.07
C GLY A 135 -5.95 7.22 -0.99
N THR A 136 -5.52 7.52 0.24
CA THR A 136 -5.57 6.57 1.37
C THR A 136 -6.88 6.63 2.15
N LEU A 137 -7.59 7.76 2.13
CA LEU A 137 -8.85 7.97 2.82
C LEU A 137 -9.93 6.96 2.38
N PHE A 138 -10.18 6.83 1.07
CA PHE A 138 -11.33 6.06 0.58
C PHE A 138 -11.25 4.56 0.88
N PRO A 139 -10.14 3.84 0.63
CA PRO A 139 -10.05 2.42 0.98
C PRO A 139 -10.30 2.16 2.46
N ILE A 140 -9.75 3.01 3.34
CA ILE A 140 -9.92 2.88 4.80
C ILE A 140 -11.37 3.19 5.20
N TYR A 141 -11.95 4.27 4.69
CA TYR A 141 -13.35 4.64 4.94
C TYR A 141 -14.31 3.51 4.58
N LEU A 142 -14.23 3.00 3.36
CA LEU A 142 -15.17 2.00 2.84
C LEU A 142 -15.07 0.69 3.62
N ASN A 143 -13.85 0.22 3.84
CA ASN A 143 -13.65 -1.05 4.54
C ASN A 143 -14.01 -0.94 6.02
N THR A 144 -13.85 0.24 6.64
CA THR A 144 -14.33 0.48 8.00
C THR A 144 -15.86 0.48 8.05
N TYR A 145 -16.51 1.20 7.14
CA TYR A 145 -17.95 1.26 7.01
C TYR A 145 -18.57 -0.13 6.80
N HIS A 146 -18.09 -0.86 5.79
CA HIS A 146 -18.55 -2.23 5.51
C HIS A 146 -18.22 -3.20 6.65
N GLY A 147 -17.06 -3.03 7.30
CA GLY A 147 -16.68 -3.84 8.45
C GLY A 147 -17.67 -3.74 9.61
N ILE A 148 -18.17 -2.54 9.88
CA ILE A 148 -19.16 -2.30 10.94
C ILE A 148 -20.54 -2.81 10.53
N ARG A 149 -20.95 -2.58 9.28
CA ARG A 149 -22.29 -2.92 8.79
C ARG A 149 -22.52 -4.41 8.53
N ASN A 150 -21.44 -5.16 8.29
CA ASN A 150 -21.51 -6.61 8.08
C ASN A 150 -21.42 -7.42 9.38
N ILE A 151 -21.36 -6.77 10.54
CA ILE A 151 -21.41 -7.47 11.83
C ILE A 151 -22.81 -8.07 11.98
N ASP A 152 -22.85 -9.33 12.41
CA ASP A 152 -24.10 -10.04 12.67
C ASP A 152 -24.96 -9.26 13.70
N PRO A 153 -26.18 -8.82 13.33
CA PRO A 153 -27.08 -8.14 14.25
C PRO A 153 -27.39 -8.96 15.51
N ALA A 154 -27.43 -10.30 15.40
CA ALA A 154 -27.69 -11.18 16.54
C ALA A 154 -26.56 -11.12 17.58
N LEU A 155 -25.31 -10.95 17.15
CA LEU A 155 -24.16 -10.76 18.04
C LEU A 155 -24.29 -9.46 18.85
N VAL A 156 -24.75 -8.39 18.20
CA VAL A 156 -24.97 -7.08 18.83
C VAL A 156 -26.15 -7.17 19.81
N GLU A 157 -27.24 -7.83 19.44
CA GLU A 157 -28.42 -8.00 20.29
C GLU A 157 -28.13 -8.87 21.52
N MET A 158 -27.46 -10.01 21.33
CA MET A 158 -26.96 -10.86 22.42
C MET A 158 -26.10 -10.04 23.38
N SER A 159 -25.13 -9.28 22.88
CA SER A 159 -24.24 -8.47 23.69
C SER A 159 -24.99 -7.44 24.54
N ARG A 160 -26.07 -6.86 24.01
CA ARG A 160 -26.95 -5.94 24.74
C ARG A 160 -27.74 -6.67 25.84
N SER A 161 -28.20 -7.91 25.61
CA SER A 161 -28.83 -8.74 26.65
C SER A 161 -27.87 -9.07 27.81
N TYR A 162 -26.56 -9.14 27.55
CA TYR A 162 -25.52 -9.26 28.58
C TYR A 162 -25.15 -7.91 29.25
N GLY A 163 -25.86 -6.83 28.95
CA GLY A 163 -25.65 -5.51 29.57
C GLY A 163 -24.61 -4.62 28.89
N LEU A 164 -24.03 -5.02 27.75
CA LEU A 164 -23.10 -4.17 27.01
C LEU A 164 -23.84 -3.05 26.28
N SER A 165 -23.46 -1.80 26.57
CA SER A 165 -24.00 -0.62 25.90
C SER A 165 -22.92 0.44 25.61
N GLY A 166 -23.24 1.37 24.71
CA GLY A 166 -22.39 2.53 24.37
C GLY A 166 -20.95 2.14 24.00
N PHE A 167 -19.98 2.73 24.70
CA PHE A 167 -18.55 2.50 24.45
C PHE A 167 -18.12 1.06 24.75
N SER A 168 -18.77 0.37 25.70
CA SER A 168 -18.44 -1.01 26.02
C SER A 168 -18.81 -1.96 24.88
N LEU A 169 -19.99 -1.75 24.28
CA LEU A 169 -20.41 -2.46 23.07
C LEU A 169 -19.47 -2.17 21.89
N PHE A 170 -19.07 -0.91 21.72
CA PHE A 170 -18.12 -0.53 20.68
C PHE A 170 -16.77 -1.26 20.84
N ARG A 171 -16.16 -1.18 22.02
CA ARG A 171 -14.81 -1.71 22.27
C ARG A 171 -14.74 -3.24 22.24
N HIS A 172 -15.77 -3.94 22.72
CA HIS A 172 -15.73 -5.40 22.88
C HIS A 172 -16.38 -6.16 21.74
N VAL A 173 -17.25 -5.52 20.94
CA VAL A 173 -18.05 -6.21 19.93
C VAL A 173 -17.84 -5.58 18.56
N ILE A 174 -18.12 -4.28 18.44
CA ILE A 174 -18.12 -3.62 17.13
C ILE A 174 -16.71 -3.47 16.57
N LEU A 175 -15.79 -2.92 17.36
CA LEU A 175 -14.41 -2.71 16.93
C LEU A 175 -13.73 -4.05 16.58
N PRO A 176 -13.73 -5.08 17.45
CA PRO A 176 -13.18 -6.39 17.09
C PRO A 176 -13.87 -7.03 15.88
N GLY A 177 -15.20 -6.94 15.77
CA GLY A 177 -15.95 -7.46 14.62
C GLY A 177 -15.58 -6.78 13.30
N ALA A 178 -15.31 -5.47 13.31
CA ALA A 178 -14.92 -4.71 12.13
C ALA A 178 -13.41 -4.79 11.81
N MET A 179 -12.56 -5.17 12.77
CA MET A 179 -11.09 -5.17 12.62
C MET A 179 -10.58 -5.89 11.36
N PRO A 180 -11.06 -7.09 10.99
CA PRO A 180 -10.58 -7.77 9.78
C PRO A 180 -10.77 -6.92 8.52
N SER A 181 -11.95 -6.29 8.39
CA SER A 181 -12.27 -5.42 7.27
C SER A 181 -11.42 -4.14 7.31
N ILE A 182 -11.30 -3.49 8.47
CA ILE A 182 -10.47 -2.28 8.63
C ILE A 182 -9.02 -2.55 8.17
N LEU A 183 -8.46 -3.71 8.54
CA LEU A 183 -7.09 -4.08 8.15
C LEU A 183 -6.94 -4.32 6.65
N VAL A 184 -7.95 -4.90 5.99
CA VAL A 184 -8.02 -4.98 4.52
C VAL A 184 -8.01 -3.58 3.91
N GLY A 185 -8.77 -2.64 4.48
CA GLY A 185 -8.75 -1.23 4.08
C GLY A 185 -7.37 -0.58 4.22
N VAL A 186 -6.71 -0.78 5.35
CA VAL A 186 -5.34 -0.32 5.60
C VAL A 186 -4.37 -0.89 4.57
N ARG A 187 -4.47 -2.19 4.26
CA ARG A 187 -3.62 -2.84 3.26
C ARG A 187 -3.80 -2.25 1.87
N PHE A 188 -5.03 -2.01 1.45
CA PHE A 188 -5.29 -1.33 0.18
C PHE A 188 -4.75 0.10 0.19
N ALA A 189 -4.99 0.85 1.25
CA ALA A 189 -4.49 2.21 1.39
C ALA A 189 -2.96 2.28 1.31
N LEU A 190 -2.22 1.33 1.91
CA LEU A 190 -0.77 1.27 1.77
C LEU A 190 -0.30 1.10 0.31
N GLY A 191 -1.04 0.34 -0.51
CA GLY A 191 -0.78 0.24 -1.95
C GLY A 191 -1.08 1.55 -2.69
N PHE A 192 -2.24 2.15 -2.44
CA PHE A 192 -2.64 3.43 -3.02
C PHE A 192 -1.73 4.59 -2.61
N MET A 193 -1.18 4.56 -1.40
CA MET A 193 -0.23 5.54 -0.86
C MET A 193 0.99 5.66 -1.77
N TRP A 194 1.66 4.53 -2.08
CA TRP A 194 2.84 4.52 -2.94
C TRP A 194 2.50 4.87 -4.39
N LEU A 195 1.38 4.34 -4.91
CA LEU A 195 0.92 4.64 -6.27
C LEU A 195 0.60 6.12 -6.46
N THR A 196 0.01 6.76 -5.46
CA THR A 196 -0.31 8.19 -5.54
C THR A 196 0.94 9.03 -5.36
N LEU A 197 1.83 8.64 -4.44
CA LEU A 197 3.07 9.36 -4.17
C LEU A 197 4.00 9.39 -5.39
N ILE A 198 4.19 8.26 -6.10
CA ILE A 198 5.04 8.25 -7.30
C ILE A 198 4.54 9.25 -8.33
N VAL A 199 3.23 9.28 -8.60
CA VAL A 199 2.65 10.24 -9.56
C VAL A 199 2.84 11.68 -9.07
N ALA A 200 2.54 11.95 -7.80
CA ALA A 200 2.69 13.29 -7.22
C ALA A 200 4.14 13.78 -7.26
N GLU A 201 5.12 12.91 -7.00
CA GLU A 201 6.54 13.26 -7.01
C GLU A 201 7.09 13.47 -8.43
N THR A 202 6.53 12.82 -9.44
CA THR A 202 6.98 13.00 -10.84
C THR A 202 6.59 14.33 -11.46
N ILE A 203 5.56 15.00 -10.95
CA ILE A 203 5.01 16.23 -11.54
C ILE A 203 5.56 17.48 -10.85
N SER A 204 5.72 17.43 -9.52
CA SER A 204 5.86 18.63 -8.71
C SER A 204 6.74 18.43 -7.47
N ALA A 205 7.82 17.66 -7.59
CA ALA A 205 8.80 17.52 -6.52
C ALA A 205 10.20 17.93 -6.96
N SER A 206 10.95 18.47 -6.01
CA SER A 206 12.39 18.77 -6.12
C SER A 206 13.25 17.71 -5.41
N SER A 207 12.62 16.67 -4.85
CA SER A 207 13.25 15.62 -4.07
C SER A 207 12.32 14.41 -3.99
N GLY A 208 12.86 13.23 -3.70
CA GLY A 208 12.10 11.98 -3.55
C GLY A 208 12.40 11.00 -4.68
N ILE A 209 11.87 9.79 -4.57
CA ILE A 209 12.14 8.72 -5.54
C ILE A 209 11.51 9.04 -6.90
N GLY A 210 10.32 9.65 -6.92
CA GLY A 210 9.68 10.08 -8.17
C GLY A 210 10.44 11.21 -8.86
N TYR A 211 11.04 12.11 -8.08
CA TYR A 211 11.96 13.13 -8.61
C TYR A 211 13.23 12.51 -9.19
N LEU A 212 13.85 11.56 -8.47
CA LEU A 212 15.03 10.83 -8.94
C LEU A 212 14.77 10.16 -10.30
N ALA A 213 13.60 9.50 -10.44
CA ALA A 213 13.20 8.89 -11.70
C ALA A 213 13.02 9.93 -12.82
N MET A 214 12.40 11.07 -12.51
CA MET A 214 12.15 12.13 -13.48
C MET A 214 13.44 12.77 -13.99
N ASN A 215 14.33 13.11 -13.06
CA ASN A 215 15.65 13.67 -13.35
C ASN A 215 16.50 12.71 -14.18
N ALA A 216 16.57 11.43 -13.78
CA ALA A 216 17.26 10.40 -14.55
C ALA A 216 16.71 10.26 -15.97
N ARG A 217 15.38 10.36 -16.14
CA ARG A 217 14.74 10.30 -17.45
C ARG A 217 15.14 11.46 -18.35
N GLU A 218 15.27 12.68 -17.81
CA GLU A 218 15.74 13.86 -18.57
C GLU A 218 17.16 13.66 -19.12
N PHE A 219 18.03 12.99 -18.36
CA PHE A 219 19.39 12.63 -18.79
C PHE A 219 19.49 11.28 -19.52
N LEU A 220 18.36 10.63 -19.84
CA LEU A 220 18.29 9.31 -20.47
C LEU A 220 19.06 8.21 -19.73
N GLN A 221 19.19 8.35 -18.40
CA GLN A 221 19.77 7.37 -17.48
C GLN A 221 18.70 6.32 -17.12
N THR A 222 18.42 5.42 -18.06
CA THR A 222 17.35 4.42 -17.92
C THR A 222 17.59 3.40 -16.81
N ASP A 223 18.85 3.14 -16.48
CA ASP A 223 19.29 2.37 -15.31
C ASP A 223 18.73 2.94 -14.01
N ILE A 224 18.85 4.26 -13.79
CA ILE A 224 18.34 4.93 -12.59
C ILE A 224 16.80 5.01 -12.61
N VAL A 225 16.18 5.19 -13.78
CA VAL A 225 14.71 5.15 -13.91
C VAL A 225 14.17 3.78 -13.48
N VAL A 226 14.77 2.70 -13.97
CA VAL A 226 14.37 1.33 -13.58
C VAL A 226 14.67 1.07 -12.11
N LEU A 227 15.80 1.56 -11.59
CA LEU A 227 16.12 1.49 -10.17
C LEU A 227 15.03 2.15 -9.31
N ALA A 228 14.55 3.34 -9.68
CA ALA A 228 13.48 4.03 -8.95
C ALA A 228 12.18 3.22 -8.92
N ILE A 229 11.82 2.55 -10.01
CA ILE A 229 10.67 1.62 -10.05
C ILE A 229 10.89 0.45 -9.09
N VAL A 230 12.10 -0.13 -9.08
CA VAL A 230 12.47 -1.20 -8.14
C VAL A 230 12.38 -0.72 -6.69
N LEU A 231 12.82 0.50 -6.39
CA LEU A 231 12.73 1.07 -5.04
C LEU A 231 11.27 1.19 -4.58
N TYR A 232 10.36 1.69 -5.43
CA TYR A 232 8.92 1.69 -5.09
C TYR A 232 8.35 0.29 -4.95
N ALA A 233 8.76 -0.68 -5.76
CA ALA A 233 8.34 -2.07 -5.61
C ALA A 233 8.79 -2.68 -4.27
N VAL A 234 10.03 -2.39 -3.85
CA VAL A 234 10.57 -2.79 -2.54
C VAL A 234 9.78 -2.11 -1.41
N LEU A 235 9.54 -0.81 -1.49
CA LEU A 235 8.74 -0.08 -0.50
C LEU A 235 7.30 -0.58 -0.40
N GLY A 236 6.66 -0.84 -1.54
CA GLY A 236 5.34 -1.45 -1.59
C GLY A 236 5.34 -2.84 -0.97
N LYS A 237 6.37 -3.65 -1.22
CA LYS A 237 6.52 -4.97 -0.59
C LYS A 237 6.73 -4.87 0.92
N LEU A 238 7.53 -3.91 1.38
CA LEU A 238 7.74 -3.65 2.80
C LEU A 238 6.44 -3.20 3.48
N ALA A 239 5.66 -2.32 2.84
CA ALA A 239 4.36 -1.90 3.34
C ALA A 239 3.36 -3.08 3.41
N ASP A 240 3.34 -3.95 2.39
CA ASP A 240 2.53 -5.17 2.40
C ASP A 240 2.97 -6.19 3.48
N LEU A 241 4.27 -6.26 3.78
CA LEU A 241 4.79 -7.04 4.91
C LEU A 241 4.38 -6.44 6.25
N ALA A 242 4.46 -5.12 6.39
CA ALA A 242 4.01 -4.41 7.58
C ALA A 242 2.50 -4.60 7.82
N ALA A 243 1.68 -4.50 6.77
CA ALA A 243 0.24 -4.76 6.81
C ALA A 243 -0.06 -6.19 7.29
N ARG A 244 0.61 -7.20 6.71
CA ARG A 244 0.47 -8.60 7.14
C ARG A 244 0.96 -8.85 8.57
N GLY A 245 1.96 -8.10 9.01
CA GLY A 245 2.42 -8.11 10.41
C GLY A 245 1.33 -7.57 11.35
N LEU A 246 0.74 -6.42 10.99
CA LEU A 246 -0.36 -5.80 11.72
C LEU A 246 -1.59 -6.73 11.77
N GLU A 247 -1.98 -7.32 10.64
CA GLU A 247 -3.05 -8.33 10.56
C GLU A 247 -2.81 -9.49 11.54
N ARG A 248 -1.61 -10.05 11.53
CA ARG A 248 -1.25 -11.17 12.41
C ARG A 248 -1.30 -10.80 13.89
N VAL A 249 -1.00 -9.56 14.27
CA VAL A 249 -1.03 -9.12 15.68
C VAL A 249 -2.45 -8.78 16.13
N CYS A 250 -3.21 -8.07 15.30
CA CYS A 250 -4.56 -7.63 15.61
C CYS A 250 -5.60 -8.76 15.54
N LEU A 251 -5.39 -9.77 14.70
CA LEU A 251 -6.35 -10.87 14.46
C LEU A 251 -5.93 -12.20 15.10
N ARG A 252 -5.01 -12.19 16.08
CA ARG A 252 -4.59 -13.43 16.79
C ARG A 252 -5.76 -14.22 17.40
N TRP A 253 -6.81 -13.51 17.79
CA TRP A 253 -8.02 -14.08 18.38
C TRP A 253 -8.95 -14.72 17.33
N HIS A 254 -8.84 -14.34 16.06
CA HIS A 254 -9.79 -14.75 15.03
C HIS A 254 -9.51 -16.19 14.57
N PRO A 255 -10.49 -17.12 14.61
CA PRO A 255 -10.28 -18.55 14.31
C PRO A 255 -9.62 -18.81 12.95
N ALA A 256 -10.01 -18.05 11.91
CA ALA A 256 -9.45 -18.18 10.56
C ALA A 256 -7.94 -17.86 10.45
N TYR A 257 -7.35 -17.14 11.42
CA TYR A 257 -5.93 -16.78 11.43
C TYR A 257 -5.11 -17.61 12.40
N GLN A 258 -5.75 -18.51 13.16
CA GLN A 258 -5.05 -19.52 13.94
C GLN A 258 -4.59 -20.60 12.97
N VAL A 259 -3.27 -20.69 12.76
CA VAL A 259 -2.67 -21.82 12.02
C VAL A 259 -3.13 -23.10 12.73
N SER A 260 -3.96 -23.90 12.06
CA SER A 260 -4.37 -25.22 12.54
C SER A 260 -3.13 -26.00 12.95
N LYS A 261 -2.91 -26.14 14.27
CA LYS A 261 -2.00 -27.14 14.85
C LYS A 261 -2.70 -28.50 14.87
N GLY A 262 -3.23 -28.95 13.73
CA GLY A 262 -4.05 -30.16 13.64
C GLY A 262 -3.87 -30.85 12.30
N GLY A 263 -2.78 -31.62 12.17
CA GLY A 263 -2.46 -32.40 10.98
C GLY A 263 -1.19 -33.23 11.14
N ALA A 264 -1.00 -33.82 12.33
CA ALA A 264 -0.02 -34.87 12.58
C ALA A 264 -0.66 -35.84 13.57
N ALA A 265 -1.47 -36.75 13.02
CA ALA A 265 -1.87 -38.01 13.62
C ALA A 265 -1.72 -39.06 12.52
#